data_AF-A0A4V2ML00-F1
#
_entry.id   AF-A0A4V2ML00-F1
#
_cell.length_a   1.000
_cell.length_b   1.000
_cell.length_c   1.000
_cell.angle_alpha   90.00
_cell.angle_beta   90.00
_cell.angle_gamma   90.00
#
_symmetry.space_group_name_H-M   'P 1'
#
loop_
_entity.id
_entity.type
_entity.pdbx_description
1 polymer ?
#
loop_
_entity_poly.entity_id
_entity_poly.type
_entity_poly.pdbx_seq_one_letter_code
_entity_poly.pdbx_strand_id
1 'polypeptide(L)'
;MRVIALIFLVAILHMGVLSYGQKITLQLKNERLETVFKEVRKQSRYDFLYNEALIKDLKPVSIDVKNVSVESVLDSLLLHSQLGYSIQDKLVMISRKDMTPLAQESFTISGIVKDKEGRIMPGAGILLSNYKRGAVAGDDGRFKIERLKPGNYNVLVEMMGYQPASNNVLITNRSEEVEFILSENARLLKEVAIYADPNRSKFLKIFKRTFIGTSPNANDCEILNPEVLFLEYDYQNQLLKVSADELLVIENKALGYRIKYLLKYYERDDQTNVVVFYGYPYFEELEASGRQRRKYQKKREVAYVGSPQHFFRALYHNKTNEEGFIINDLIKAPNSMKYSEAMLDRSNKLRGGIRIKGNTWTKKDSLMYKALMNKVSDTLEVLVRRDVNADDLVKSSSGPLKLLDLKQALYITFKGEKEIGPYLHSGYQIKRPRDLSPFQVSLVYQLRGPIGFYENGGLYDPGSLLYEGVWGFEKVADMVPMDYTLEK
;
A
#
# COMPACT_ATOMS: atom_id res chain seq x y z
N MET A 1 14.41 -7.45 -54.74
CA MET A 1 13.65 -6.25 -54.31
C MET A 1 12.89 -6.44 -52.99
N ARG A 2 12.23 -7.58 -52.73
CA ARG A 2 11.46 -7.80 -51.48
C ARG A 2 12.31 -7.91 -50.19
N VAL A 3 13.54 -8.43 -50.25
CA VAL A 3 14.42 -8.55 -49.07
C VAL A 3 15.07 -7.22 -48.67
N ILE A 4 15.37 -6.36 -49.65
CA ILE A 4 15.93 -5.03 -49.39
C ILE A 4 14.88 -4.11 -48.75
N ALA A 5 13.62 -4.21 -49.18
CA ALA A 5 12.51 -3.48 -48.56
C ALA A 5 12.25 -3.91 -47.10
N LEU A 6 12.44 -5.19 -46.77
CA LEU A 6 12.26 -5.70 -45.41
C LEU A 6 13.37 -5.26 -44.46
N ILE A 7 14.63 -5.21 -44.94
CA ILE A 7 15.77 -4.70 -44.15
C ILE A 7 15.64 -3.19 -43.90
N PHE A 8 15.15 -2.43 -44.89
CA PHE A 8 14.85 -1.01 -44.71
C PHE A 8 13.69 -0.76 -43.73
N LEU A 9 12.65 -1.60 -43.75
CA LEU A 9 11.52 -1.49 -42.81
C LEU A 9 11.93 -1.77 -41.36
N VAL A 10 12.83 -2.73 -41.13
CA VAL A 10 13.34 -3.07 -39.78
C VAL A 10 14.30 -1.98 -39.25
N ALA A 11 15.07 -1.32 -40.11
CA ALA A 11 15.92 -0.20 -39.72
C ALA A 11 15.12 1.05 -39.28
N ILE A 12 13.96 1.30 -39.90
CA ILE A 12 13.07 2.41 -39.54
C ILE A 12 12.34 2.14 -38.21
N LEU A 13 12.06 0.86 -37.90
CA LEU A 13 11.46 0.43 -36.61
C LEU A 13 12.42 0.48 -35.41
N HIS A 14 13.74 0.52 -35.63
CA HIS A 14 14.73 0.71 -34.57
C HIS A 14 15.03 2.19 -34.26
N MET A 15 14.58 3.12 -35.12
CA MET A 15 14.58 4.55 -34.80
C MET A 15 13.30 4.98 -34.08
N GLY A 16 12.80 4.11 -33.19
CA GLY A 16 11.86 4.50 -32.15
C GLY A 16 12.50 5.63 -31.34
N VAL A 17 11.91 6.81 -31.47
CA VAL A 17 12.34 8.08 -30.89
C VAL A 17 12.60 7.93 -29.39
N LEU A 18 13.87 7.77 -29.01
CA LEU A 18 14.35 8.27 -27.73
C LEU A 18 14.31 9.80 -27.84
N SER A 19 13.15 10.39 -27.55
CA SER A 19 13.08 11.82 -27.24
C SER A 19 13.75 11.98 -25.89
N TYR A 20 15.08 11.95 -25.88
CA TYR A 20 15.84 12.55 -24.79
C TYR A 20 15.47 14.03 -24.84
N GLY A 21 14.57 14.46 -23.94
CA GLY A 21 14.37 15.88 -23.68
C GLY A 21 15.74 16.55 -23.52
N GLN A 22 15.89 17.76 -24.06
CA GLN A 22 17.18 18.44 -24.07
C GLN A 22 17.68 18.57 -22.63
N LYS A 23 18.82 17.93 -22.36
CA LYS A 23 19.41 17.83 -21.03
C LYS A 23 20.21 19.09 -20.73
N ILE A 24 19.91 19.71 -19.60
CA ILE A 24 20.51 20.96 -19.15
C ILE A 24 21.58 20.68 -18.10
N THR A 25 22.70 21.38 -18.24
CA THR A 25 23.72 21.48 -17.19
C THR A 25 23.96 22.96 -16.90
N LEU A 26 23.73 23.37 -15.65
CA LEU A 26 23.88 24.75 -15.21
C LEU A 26 24.62 24.77 -13.88
N GLN A 27 25.58 25.69 -13.78
CA GLN A 27 26.26 25.99 -12.55
C GLN A 27 26.34 27.51 -12.41
N LEU A 28 25.37 28.08 -11.71
CA LEU A 28 25.21 29.52 -11.50
C LEU A 28 25.05 29.80 -10.02
N LYS A 29 25.67 30.88 -9.54
CA LYS A 29 25.61 31.28 -8.13
C LYS A 29 25.12 32.71 -8.02
N ASN A 30 24.08 32.93 -7.22
CA ASN A 30 23.53 34.24 -6.92
C ASN A 30 23.15 35.06 -8.17
N GLU A 31 22.50 34.40 -9.14
CA GLU A 31 22.12 34.99 -10.43
C GLU A 31 20.64 35.38 -10.49
N ARG A 32 20.29 36.35 -11.35
CA ARG A 32 18.89 36.72 -11.59
C ARG A 32 18.17 35.64 -12.39
N LEU A 33 16.88 35.42 -12.11
CA LEU A 33 16.05 34.45 -12.83
C LEU A 33 16.03 34.70 -14.34
N GLU A 34 16.06 35.96 -14.76
CA GLU A 34 16.20 36.37 -16.17
C GLU A 34 17.43 35.73 -16.83
N THR A 35 18.58 35.81 -16.15
CA THR A 35 19.85 35.22 -16.61
C THR A 35 19.73 33.71 -16.66
N VAL A 36 19.13 33.08 -15.64
CA VAL A 36 18.95 31.63 -15.61
C VAL A 36 18.03 31.15 -16.74
N PHE A 37 16.89 31.80 -16.99
CA PHE A 37 16.00 31.46 -18.11
C PHE A 37 16.68 31.63 -19.46
N LYS A 38 17.54 32.63 -19.61
CA LYS A 38 18.36 32.83 -20.82
C LYS A 38 19.33 31.66 -21.03
N GLU A 39 19.99 31.18 -19.99
CA GLU A 39 20.89 30.02 -20.09
C GLU A 39 20.15 28.71 -20.34
N VAL A 40 18.98 28.53 -19.74
CA VAL A 40 18.09 27.39 -20.04
C VAL A 40 17.67 27.42 -21.51
N ARG A 41 17.20 28.58 -22.01
CA ARG A 41 16.78 28.77 -23.42
C ARG A 41 17.88 28.40 -24.41
N LYS A 42 19.14 28.75 -24.13
CA LYS A 42 20.29 28.39 -24.97
C LYS A 42 20.49 26.88 -25.10
N GLN A 43 20.22 26.12 -24.03
CA GLN A 43 20.49 24.68 -23.97
C GLN A 43 19.27 23.82 -24.35
N SER A 44 18.05 24.34 -24.22
CA SER A 44 16.82 23.56 -24.32
C SER A 44 15.90 23.93 -25.50
N ARG A 45 16.18 25.04 -26.20
CA ARG A 45 15.31 25.62 -27.24
C ARG A 45 13.89 25.94 -26.77
N TYR A 46 13.67 26.04 -25.45
CA TYR A 46 12.42 26.55 -24.90
C TYR A 46 12.45 28.07 -24.91
N ASP A 47 11.35 28.67 -25.35
CA ASP A 47 11.10 30.10 -25.17
C ASP A 47 10.40 30.33 -23.83
N PHE A 48 10.62 31.51 -23.25
CA PHE A 48 10.06 31.89 -21.96
C PHE A 48 9.19 33.12 -22.14
N LEU A 49 7.93 33.02 -21.70
CA LEU A 49 6.98 34.12 -21.64
C LEU A 49 6.64 34.40 -20.18
N TYR A 50 6.87 35.63 -19.75
CA TYR A 50 6.60 36.07 -18.38
C TYR A 50 6.42 37.58 -18.34
N ASN A 51 5.73 38.07 -17.32
CA ASN A 51 5.68 39.49 -17.03
C ASN A 51 6.93 39.87 -16.20
N GLU A 52 7.76 40.79 -16.69
CA GLU A 52 9.00 41.23 -16.01
C GLU A 52 8.76 41.68 -14.57
N ALA A 53 7.61 42.32 -14.30
CA ALA A 53 7.23 42.74 -12.95
C ALA A 53 7.09 41.57 -11.95
N LEU A 54 6.90 40.33 -12.43
CA LEU A 54 6.79 39.14 -11.57
C LEU A 54 8.13 38.64 -11.04
N ILE A 55 9.24 38.94 -11.74
CA ILE A 55 10.56 38.39 -11.42
C ILE A 55 11.58 39.44 -10.97
N LYS A 56 11.31 40.72 -11.24
CA LYS A 56 12.22 41.85 -10.97
C LYS A 56 12.62 42.00 -9.49
N ASP A 57 11.70 41.70 -8.57
CA ASP A 57 11.89 41.86 -7.12
C ASP A 57 12.25 40.55 -6.41
N LEU A 58 12.46 39.45 -7.16
CA LEU A 58 12.86 38.18 -6.58
C LEU A 58 14.34 38.17 -6.22
N LYS A 59 14.67 37.49 -5.11
CA LYS A 59 16.05 37.29 -4.69
C LYS A 59 16.80 36.47 -5.75
N PRO A 60 18.10 36.75 -5.97
CA PRO A 60 18.91 35.94 -6.86
C PRO A 60 18.96 34.48 -6.41
N VAL A 61 19.12 33.57 -7.37
CA VAL A 61 19.08 32.12 -7.17
C VAL A 61 20.43 31.50 -7.49
N SER A 62 20.75 30.41 -6.80
CA SER A 62 21.91 29.57 -7.12
C SER A 62 21.41 28.21 -7.57
N ILE A 63 21.95 27.70 -8.68
CA ILE A 63 21.58 26.41 -9.24
C ILE A 63 22.84 25.67 -9.68
N ASP A 64 22.96 24.40 -9.26
CA ASP A 64 24.01 23.48 -9.68
C ASP A 64 23.33 22.16 -10.06
N VAL A 65 23.15 21.95 -11.36
CA VAL A 65 22.44 20.81 -11.91
C VAL A 65 23.18 20.27 -13.12
N LYS A 66 23.20 18.96 -13.27
CA LYS A 66 23.89 18.27 -14.36
C LYS A 66 22.96 17.27 -15.02
N ASN A 67 22.79 17.39 -16.33
CA ASN A 67 22.07 16.43 -17.16
C ASN A 67 20.56 16.26 -16.80
N VAL A 68 19.89 17.35 -16.42
CA VAL A 68 18.48 17.36 -15.96
C VAL A 68 17.51 17.90 -17.03
N SER A 69 16.21 17.63 -16.90
CA SER A 69 15.19 18.18 -17.82
C SER A 69 14.88 19.66 -17.51
N VAL A 70 14.22 20.35 -18.44
CA VAL A 70 13.77 21.75 -18.27
C VAL A 70 12.79 21.86 -17.11
N GLU A 71 11.87 20.92 -17.00
CA GLU A 71 10.88 20.83 -15.91
C GLU A 71 11.59 20.72 -14.57
N SER A 72 12.57 19.83 -14.45
CA SER A 72 13.35 19.66 -13.21
C SER A 72 14.12 20.93 -12.81
N VAL A 73 14.63 21.67 -13.80
CA VAL A 73 15.28 22.97 -13.58
C VAL A 73 14.26 24.00 -13.07
N LEU A 74 13.08 24.08 -13.68
CA LEU A 74 12.04 25.03 -13.30
C LEU A 74 11.43 24.73 -11.93
N ASP A 75 11.21 23.45 -11.62
CA ASP A 75 10.75 23.00 -10.32
C ASP A 75 11.71 23.46 -9.22
N SER A 76 13.01 23.26 -9.42
CA SER A 76 14.05 23.70 -8.48
C SER A 76 14.12 25.22 -8.33
N LEU A 77 14.06 25.96 -9.45
CA LEU A 77 14.16 27.43 -9.44
C LEU A 77 12.95 28.11 -8.79
N LEU A 78 11.75 27.55 -8.97
CA LEU A 78 10.50 28.18 -8.56
C LEU A 78 9.94 27.61 -7.24
N LEU A 79 10.59 26.59 -6.66
CA LEU A 79 10.18 25.88 -5.44
C LEU A 79 9.82 26.83 -4.29
N HIS A 80 10.67 27.84 -4.06
CA HIS A 80 10.53 28.81 -2.96
C HIS A 80 9.95 30.17 -3.40
N SER A 81 9.46 30.26 -4.64
CA SER A 81 8.86 31.47 -5.20
C SER A 81 7.32 31.39 -5.22
N GLN A 82 6.67 32.55 -5.30
CA GLN A 82 5.24 32.66 -5.58
C GLN A 82 4.90 32.42 -7.07
N LEU A 83 5.85 31.93 -7.87
CA LEU A 83 5.68 31.72 -9.29
C LEU A 83 5.54 30.23 -9.60
N GLY A 84 4.77 29.93 -10.65
CA GLY A 84 4.60 28.61 -11.24
C GLY A 84 4.84 28.68 -12.73
N TYR A 85 4.81 27.52 -13.40
CA TYR A 85 4.99 27.47 -14.84
C TYR A 85 4.03 26.50 -15.50
N SER A 86 3.72 26.75 -16.77
CA SER A 86 3.09 25.79 -17.68
C SER A 86 3.89 25.71 -18.96
N ILE A 87 3.89 24.52 -19.57
CA ILE A 87 4.59 24.26 -20.82
C ILE A 87 3.56 23.92 -21.88
N GLN A 88 3.57 24.67 -22.97
CA GLN A 88 2.82 24.35 -24.19
C GLN A 88 3.81 24.30 -25.36
N ASP A 89 3.97 23.12 -25.95
CA ASP A 89 5.00 22.81 -26.95
C ASP A 89 6.43 23.11 -26.46
N LYS A 90 7.00 24.25 -26.85
CA LYS A 90 8.32 24.75 -26.42
C LYS A 90 8.26 26.12 -25.77
N LEU A 91 7.07 26.59 -25.41
CA LEU A 91 6.86 27.85 -24.72
C LEU A 91 6.60 27.58 -23.23
N VAL A 92 7.48 28.09 -22.37
CA VAL A 92 7.31 28.11 -20.92
C VAL A 92 6.63 29.42 -20.53
N MET A 93 5.44 29.33 -19.97
CA MET A 93 4.74 30.49 -19.41
C MET A 93 4.98 30.54 -17.91
N ILE A 94 5.58 31.62 -17.40
CA ILE A 94 5.73 31.86 -15.96
C ILE A 94 4.62 32.79 -15.50
N SER A 95 3.85 32.33 -14.53
CA SER A 95 2.78 33.10 -13.90
C SER A 95 2.98 33.12 -12.39
N ARG A 96 2.30 34.05 -11.72
CA ARG A 96 2.10 33.91 -10.28
C ARG A 96 1.33 32.61 -10.08
N LYS A 97 1.77 31.75 -9.16
CA LYS A 97 0.89 30.71 -8.62
C LYS A 97 -0.37 31.44 -8.20
N ASP A 98 -1.54 30.95 -8.59
CA ASP A 98 -2.79 31.40 -7.99
C ASP A 98 -2.73 30.99 -6.51
N MET A 99 -2.03 31.80 -5.73
CA MET A 99 -2.14 31.84 -4.31
C MET A 99 -3.42 32.63 -4.05
N THR A 100 -4.56 31.97 -4.29
CA THR A 100 -5.57 32.03 -3.26
C THR A 100 -4.81 31.74 -1.96
N PRO A 101 -4.93 32.58 -0.91
CA PRO A 101 -4.39 32.18 0.38
C PRO A 101 -4.90 30.75 0.60
N LEU A 102 -4.03 29.83 1.01
CA LEU A 102 -4.46 28.55 1.55
C LEU A 102 -5.30 28.86 2.81
N ALA A 103 -6.53 29.34 2.63
CA ALA A 103 -7.64 28.68 3.27
C ALA A 103 -7.41 27.22 2.92
N GLN A 104 -6.97 26.45 3.91
CA GLN A 104 -6.96 25.00 3.90
C GLN A 104 -8.14 24.55 3.03
N GLU A 105 -7.91 24.16 1.76
CA GLU A 105 -9.03 23.83 0.88
C GLU A 105 -9.72 22.64 1.51
N SER A 106 -10.85 22.93 2.13
CA SER A 106 -11.56 22.05 3.02
C SER A 106 -12.82 21.64 2.28
N PHE A 107 -12.77 20.46 1.69
CA PHE A 107 -13.88 19.91 0.95
C PHE A 107 -14.87 19.26 1.91
N THR A 108 -16.06 19.03 1.37
CA THR A 108 -17.15 18.37 2.04
C THR A 108 -17.56 17.14 1.22
N ILE A 109 -17.91 16.06 1.92
CA ILE A 109 -18.78 15.03 1.36
C ILE A 109 -20.15 15.20 2.00
N SER A 110 -21.16 15.49 1.21
CA SER A 110 -22.56 15.57 1.64
C SER A 110 -23.39 14.50 0.95
N GLY A 111 -24.61 14.30 1.41
CA GLY A 111 -25.48 13.35 0.76
C GLY A 111 -26.79 13.13 1.47
N ILE A 112 -27.52 12.13 0.98
CA ILE A 112 -28.78 11.65 1.55
C ILE A 112 -28.74 10.13 1.67
N VAL A 113 -29.34 9.62 2.75
CA VAL A 113 -29.52 8.18 2.98
C VAL A 113 -31.00 7.83 2.86
N LYS A 114 -31.29 6.82 2.03
CA LYS A 114 -32.63 6.28 1.81
C LYS A 114 -32.60 4.75 1.83
N ASP A 115 -33.76 4.12 1.89
CA ASP A 115 -33.91 2.70 1.58
C ASP A 115 -34.36 2.45 0.13
N LYS A 116 -34.58 1.18 -0.23
CA LYS A 116 -35.03 0.77 -1.57
C LYS A 116 -36.42 1.28 -1.94
N GLU A 117 -37.27 1.56 -0.96
CA GLU A 117 -38.60 2.11 -1.14
C GLU A 117 -38.58 3.64 -1.25
N GLY A 118 -37.41 4.26 -1.13
CA GLY A 118 -37.20 5.71 -1.20
C GLY A 118 -37.52 6.45 0.10
N ARG A 119 -37.76 5.73 1.21
CA ARG A 119 -37.95 6.33 2.54
C ARG A 119 -36.61 6.89 3.01
N ILE A 120 -36.63 8.13 3.52
CA ILE A 120 -35.44 8.75 4.11
C ILE A 120 -35.04 8.02 5.40
N MET A 121 -33.74 8.00 5.69
CA MET A 121 -33.18 7.25 6.82
C MET A 121 -32.53 8.17 7.87
N PRO A 122 -33.33 8.88 8.69
CA PRO A 122 -32.82 9.64 9.83
C PRO A 122 -32.04 8.76 10.80
N GLY A 123 -30.98 9.33 11.38
CA GLY A 123 -30.17 8.63 12.38
C GLY A 123 -29.21 7.58 11.82
N ALA A 124 -29.16 7.39 10.48
CA ALA A 124 -28.11 6.57 9.87
C ALA A 124 -26.73 7.11 10.26
N GLY A 125 -25.79 6.22 10.59
CA GLY A 125 -24.41 6.57 10.89
C GLY A 125 -23.60 6.63 9.60
N ILE A 126 -22.86 7.72 9.36
CA ILE A 126 -21.96 7.90 8.23
C ILE A 126 -20.53 7.90 8.75
N LEU A 127 -19.74 6.91 8.36
CA LEU A 127 -18.38 6.70 8.86
C LEU A 127 -17.37 6.86 7.73
N LEU A 128 -16.30 7.63 7.95
CA LEU A 128 -15.23 7.78 6.99
C LEU A 128 -14.16 6.71 7.23
N SER A 129 -14.05 5.74 6.34
CA SER A 129 -13.13 4.61 6.48
C SER A 129 -11.69 5.05 6.59
N ASN A 130 -10.97 4.41 7.50
CA ASN A 130 -9.61 4.68 7.95
C ASN A 130 -9.44 5.99 8.72
N TYR A 131 -10.51 6.70 9.06
CA TYR A 131 -10.43 7.94 9.85
C TYR A 131 -11.20 7.81 11.15
N LYS A 132 -11.04 8.82 12.00
CA LYS A 132 -11.87 9.03 13.20
C LYS A 132 -13.07 9.93 12.96
N ARG A 133 -13.40 10.20 11.70
CA ARG A 133 -14.41 11.18 11.30
C ARG A 133 -15.68 10.49 10.82
N GLY A 134 -16.82 10.93 11.32
CA GLY A 134 -18.13 10.49 10.88
C GLY A 134 -19.15 11.60 11.07
N ALA A 135 -20.38 11.30 10.67
CA ALA A 135 -21.56 12.13 10.85
C ALA A 135 -22.76 11.23 11.12
N VAL A 136 -23.90 11.83 11.48
CA VAL A 136 -25.18 11.15 11.58
C VAL A 136 -26.15 11.87 10.64
N ALA A 137 -26.97 11.12 9.93
CA ALA A 137 -28.01 11.68 9.07
C ALA A 137 -29.07 12.38 9.93
N GLY A 138 -29.44 13.61 9.54
CA GLY A 138 -30.49 14.38 10.20
C GLY A 138 -31.89 13.84 9.90
N ASP A 139 -32.92 14.55 10.40
CA ASP A 139 -34.33 14.18 10.24
C ASP A 139 -34.81 14.17 8.78
N ASP A 140 -34.10 14.86 7.89
CA ASP A 140 -34.33 14.86 6.44
C ASP A 140 -33.53 13.77 5.69
N GLY A 141 -32.83 12.91 6.44
CA GLY A 141 -31.93 11.88 5.92
C GLY A 141 -30.62 12.41 5.34
N ARG A 142 -30.34 13.72 5.43
CA ARG A 142 -29.13 14.33 4.89
C ARG A 142 -27.97 14.30 5.87
N PHE A 143 -26.76 14.25 5.34
CA PHE A 143 -25.53 14.28 6.13
C PHE A 143 -24.46 15.17 5.49
N LYS A 144 -23.46 15.55 6.30
CA LYS A 144 -22.31 16.34 5.85
C LYS A 144 -21.06 15.96 6.65
N ILE A 145 -19.97 15.65 5.94
CA ILE A 145 -18.63 15.47 6.49
C ILE A 145 -17.74 16.57 5.92
N GLU A 146 -17.36 17.52 6.77
CA GLU A 146 -16.58 18.70 6.39
C GLU A 146 -15.07 18.50 6.64
N ARG A 147 -14.25 19.49 6.26
CA ARG A 147 -12.81 19.58 6.55
C ARG A 147 -11.96 18.51 5.89
N LEU A 148 -12.36 18.02 4.72
CA LEU A 148 -11.66 16.98 3.99
C LEU A 148 -10.61 17.58 3.06
N LYS A 149 -9.49 16.90 2.91
CA LYS A 149 -8.45 17.25 1.93
C LYS A 149 -8.74 16.54 0.60
N PRO A 150 -8.12 16.95 -0.52
CA PRO A 150 -8.08 16.12 -1.72
C PRO A 150 -7.60 14.71 -1.38
N GLY A 151 -8.24 13.70 -1.96
CA GLY A 151 -7.96 12.31 -1.66
C GLY A 151 -9.15 11.40 -1.94
N ASN A 152 -8.93 10.12 -1.75
CA ASN A 152 -9.96 9.09 -1.90
C ASN A 152 -10.46 8.62 -0.55
N TYR A 153 -11.78 8.53 -0.43
CA TYR A 153 -12.49 8.22 0.80
C TYR A 153 -13.48 7.09 0.55
N ASN A 154 -13.45 6.07 1.39
CA ASN A 154 -14.56 5.11 1.46
C ASN A 154 -15.52 5.58 2.55
N VAL A 155 -16.73 5.95 2.14
CA VAL A 155 -17.80 6.40 3.04
C VAL A 155 -18.69 5.21 3.31
N LEU A 156 -18.80 4.84 4.59
CA LEU A 156 -19.62 3.75 5.08
C LEU A 156 -20.91 4.31 5.65
N VAL A 157 -22.03 3.63 5.42
CA VAL A 157 -23.31 3.97 6.03
C VAL A 157 -23.83 2.75 6.78
N GLU A 158 -24.11 2.93 8.06
CA GLU A 158 -24.72 1.92 8.94
C GLU A 158 -26.07 2.39 9.47
N MET A 159 -27.04 1.48 9.53
CA MET A 159 -28.33 1.70 10.15
C MET A 159 -28.83 0.37 10.71
N MET A 160 -29.38 0.39 11.92
CA MET A 160 -29.98 -0.78 12.54
C MET A 160 -31.06 -1.39 11.64
N GLY A 161 -31.01 -2.71 11.43
CA GLY A 161 -31.93 -3.43 10.55
C GLY A 161 -31.58 -3.40 9.06
N TYR A 162 -30.49 -2.73 8.67
CA TYR A 162 -30.02 -2.64 7.28
C TYR A 162 -28.60 -3.17 7.14
N GLN A 163 -28.26 -3.65 5.94
CA GLN A 163 -26.90 -4.04 5.61
C GLN A 163 -26.02 -2.79 5.47
N PRO A 164 -24.80 -2.77 6.05
CA PRO A 164 -23.89 -1.66 5.86
C PRO A 164 -23.56 -1.44 4.38
N ALA A 165 -23.68 -0.19 3.92
CA ALA A 165 -23.32 0.21 2.57
C ALA A 165 -21.95 0.93 2.57
N SER A 166 -21.26 0.90 1.43
CA SER A 166 -19.99 1.59 1.25
C SER A 166 -19.86 2.15 -0.16
N ASN A 167 -19.50 3.42 -0.31
CA ASN A 167 -19.18 4.04 -1.59
C ASN A 167 -17.79 4.68 -1.55
N ASN A 168 -17.08 4.58 -2.67
CA ASN A 168 -15.82 5.26 -2.89
C ASN A 168 -16.06 6.68 -3.43
N VAL A 169 -15.46 7.70 -2.82
CA VAL A 169 -15.63 9.12 -3.15
C VAL A 169 -14.25 9.76 -3.31
N LEU A 170 -13.97 10.24 -4.52
CA LEU A 170 -12.74 10.95 -4.85
C LEU A 170 -12.97 12.46 -4.77
N ILE A 171 -12.22 13.12 -3.88
CA ILE A 171 -12.16 14.58 -3.81
C ILE A 171 -10.89 15.05 -4.53
N THR A 172 -11.05 15.89 -5.55
CA THR A 172 -9.92 16.51 -6.26
C THR A 172 -9.82 17.99 -5.91
N ASN A 173 -10.78 18.79 -6.37
CA ASN A 173 -10.79 20.25 -6.22
C ASN A 173 -12.20 20.80 -5.91
N ARG A 174 -13.15 19.94 -5.54
CA ARG A 174 -14.52 20.34 -5.18
C ARG A 174 -15.11 19.39 -4.14
N SER A 175 -16.16 19.85 -3.49
CA SER A 175 -16.98 19.02 -2.60
C SER A 175 -17.84 18.06 -3.43
N GLU A 176 -18.13 16.88 -2.89
CA GLU A 176 -18.90 15.84 -3.57
C GLU A 176 -20.22 15.57 -2.84
N GLU A 177 -21.29 15.32 -3.59
CA GLU A 177 -22.59 14.90 -3.06
C GLU A 177 -22.89 13.48 -3.52
N VAL A 178 -23.32 12.62 -2.60
CA VAL A 178 -23.57 11.20 -2.87
C VAL A 178 -24.91 10.75 -2.30
N GLU A 179 -25.50 9.74 -2.93
CA GLU A 179 -26.71 9.08 -2.45
C GLU A 179 -26.39 7.66 -1.99
N PHE A 180 -26.95 7.28 -0.84
CA PHE A 180 -26.87 5.92 -0.31
C PHE A 180 -28.25 5.29 -0.25
N ILE A 181 -28.37 4.11 -0.84
CA ILE A 181 -29.58 3.27 -0.80
C ILE A 181 -29.26 2.04 0.04
N LEU A 182 -29.84 1.98 1.24
CA LEU A 182 -29.66 0.86 2.15
C LEU A 182 -30.61 -0.29 1.78
N SER A 183 -30.12 -1.51 1.96
CA SER A 183 -30.93 -2.72 1.82
C SER A 183 -31.27 -3.26 3.20
N GLU A 184 -32.53 -3.61 3.43
CA GLU A 184 -32.93 -4.29 4.66
C GLU A 184 -32.09 -5.55 4.86
N ASN A 185 -31.66 -5.77 6.10
CA ASN A 185 -30.94 -6.96 6.48
C ASN A 185 -31.94 -8.10 6.73
N ALA A 186 -32.35 -8.77 5.65
CA ALA A 186 -33.28 -9.89 5.71
C ALA A 186 -32.78 -11.07 6.58
N ARG A 187 -31.49 -11.11 6.92
CA ARG A 187 -30.90 -12.14 7.78
C ARG A 187 -31.05 -11.83 9.27
N LEU A 188 -31.19 -10.56 9.68
CA LEU A 188 -31.61 -10.20 11.04
C LEU A 188 -33.06 -10.64 11.32
N LEU A 189 -33.90 -10.66 10.28
CA LEU A 189 -35.33 -11.01 10.38
C LEU A 189 -35.60 -12.52 10.38
N LYS A 190 -34.68 -13.32 9.84
CA LYS A 190 -34.70 -14.77 10.03
C LYS A 190 -33.97 -15.03 11.34
N GLU A 191 -34.70 -15.41 12.38
CA GLU A 191 -34.11 -16.01 13.58
C GLU A 191 -33.11 -17.07 13.09
N VAL A 192 -31.82 -16.72 13.15
CA VAL A 192 -30.78 -17.61 12.64
C VAL A 192 -30.80 -18.74 13.64
N ALA A 193 -31.47 -19.83 13.27
CA ALA A 193 -31.20 -21.14 13.83
C ALA A 193 -29.75 -21.43 13.45
N ILE A 194 -28.82 -20.85 14.21
CA ILE A 194 -27.42 -21.21 14.22
C ILE A 194 -27.48 -22.63 14.75
N TYR A 195 -27.61 -23.61 13.85
CA TYR A 195 -27.18 -24.95 14.17
C TYR A 195 -25.78 -24.77 14.74
N ALA A 196 -25.59 -25.20 15.98
CA ALA A 196 -24.32 -25.08 16.65
C ALA A 196 -23.29 -25.85 15.82
N ASP A 197 -22.56 -25.15 14.93
CA ASP A 197 -21.45 -25.75 14.21
C ASP A 197 -20.43 -26.13 15.29
N PRO A 198 -20.18 -27.44 15.50
CA PRO A 198 -19.25 -27.88 16.54
C PRO A 198 -17.85 -27.32 16.32
N ASN A 199 -17.52 -26.87 15.10
CA ASN A 199 -16.24 -26.27 14.76
C ASN A 199 -16.22 -24.73 14.82
N ARG A 200 -17.34 -24.06 15.13
CA ARG A 200 -17.42 -22.59 15.18
C ARG A 200 -16.32 -22.00 16.07
N SER A 201 -16.11 -22.57 17.26
CA SER A 201 -15.06 -22.10 18.18
C SER A 201 -13.64 -22.24 17.60
N LYS A 202 -13.39 -23.31 16.83
CA LYS A 202 -12.09 -23.54 16.17
C LYS A 202 -11.87 -22.48 15.08
N PHE A 203 -12.85 -22.31 14.19
CA PHE A 203 -12.75 -21.35 13.09
C PHE A 203 -12.72 -19.90 13.58
N LEU A 204 -13.46 -19.57 14.64
CA LEU A 204 -13.40 -18.25 15.26
C LEU A 204 -12.01 -17.97 15.85
N LYS A 205 -11.36 -18.96 16.47
CA LYS A 205 -10.00 -18.81 16.99
C LYS A 205 -8.98 -18.64 15.87
N ILE A 206 -9.13 -19.36 14.75
CA ILE A 206 -8.30 -19.19 13.56
C ILE A 206 -8.49 -17.78 13.02
N PHE A 207 -9.73 -17.38 12.74
CA PHE A 207 -10.08 -16.04 12.25
C PHE A 207 -9.51 -14.94 13.14
N LYS A 208 -9.75 -14.99 14.46
CA LYS A 208 -9.20 -14.01 15.41
C LYS A 208 -7.67 -13.90 15.27
N ARG A 209 -6.96 -15.02 15.25
CA ARG A 209 -5.50 -15.04 15.15
C ARG A 209 -4.97 -14.42 13.84
N THR A 210 -5.63 -14.66 12.71
CA THR A 210 -5.16 -14.24 11.38
C THR A 210 -5.71 -12.89 10.93
N PHE A 211 -6.83 -12.46 11.50
CA PHE A 211 -7.45 -11.16 11.24
C PHE A 211 -6.94 -10.08 12.21
N ILE A 212 -6.96 -10.34 13.52
CA ILE A 212 -6.42 -9.40 14.53
C ILE A 212 -4.89 -9.39 14.50
N GLY A 213 -4.27 -10.55 14.25
CA GLY A 213 -2.83 -10.73 14.22
C GLY A 213 -2.27 -11.36 15.49
N THR A 214 -0.94 -11.40 15.61
CA THR A 214 -0.23 -11.99 16.75
C THR A 214 0.86 -11.07 17.32
N SER A 215 0.78 -9.78 16.99
CA SER A 215 1.63 -8.74 17.56
C SER A 215 1.38 -8.57 19.06
N PRO A 216 2.28 -7.91 19.81
CA PRO A 216 2.04 -7.57 21.20
C PRO A 216 0.73 -6.82 21.43
N ASN A 217 0.31 -5.98 20.47
CA ASN A 217 -0.95 -5.22 20.56
C ASN A 217 -2.18 -6.13 20.44
N ALA A 218 -2.07 -7.27 19.73
CA ALA A 218 -3.16 -8.22 19.56
C ALA A 218 -3.62 -8.87 20.88
N ASN A 219 -2.74 -8.94 21.90
CA ASN A 219 -3.10 -9.46 23.22
C ASN A 219 -4.15 -8.61 23.95
N ASP A 220 -4.22 -7.32 23.60
CA ASP A 220 -5.15 -6.35 24.18
C ASP A 220 -6.31 -6.03 23.21
N CYS A 221 -6.56 -6.89 22.22
CA CYS A 221 -7.62 -6.74 21.23
C CYS A 221 -8.73 -7.78 21.42
N GLU A 222 -9.98 -7.33 21.37
CA GLU A 222 -11.16 -8.19 21.51
C GLU A 222 -12.24 -7.86 20.48
N ILE A 223 -12.80 -8.89 19.83
CA ILE A 223 -14.00 -8.74 19.00
C ILE A 223 -15.21 -8.79 19.94
N LEU A 224 -16.00 -7.72 19.97
CA LEU A 224 -17.13 -7.54 20.89
C LEU A 224 -18.43 -8.18 20.40
N ASN A 225 -18.61 -8.34 19.09
CA ASN A 225 -19.80 -8.91 18.46
C ASN A 225 -19.49 -10.12 17.56
N PRO A 226 -18.82 -11.18 18.06
CA PRO A 226 -18.42 -12.33 17.23
C PRO A 226 -19.60 -13.13 16.64
N GLU A 227 -20.81 -12.92 17.11
CA GLU A 227 -22.06 -13.51 16.60
C GLU A 227 -22.42 -13.03 15.19
N VAL A 228 -22.00 -11.83 14.78
CA VAL A 228 -22.26 -11.31 13.43
C VAL A 228 -21.43 -12.01 12.34
N LEU A 229 -20.45 -12.84 12.75
CA LEU A 229 -19.57 -13.58 11.85
C LEU A 229 -20.20 -14.90 11.39
N PHE A 230 -20.18 -15.12 10.08
CA PHE A 230 -20.46 -16.40 9.44
C PHE A 230 -19.13 -17.05 9.06
N LEU A 231 -18.94 -18.27 9.54
CA LEU A 231 -17.70 -19.03 9.38
C LEU A 231 -18.02 -20.27 8.56
N GLU A 232 -17.54 -20.30 7.32
CA GLU A 232 -17.81 -21.39 6.38
C GLU A 232 -16.48 -22.06 6.01
N TYR A 233 -16.38 -23.37 6.23
CA TYR A 233 -15.18 -24.13 5.88
C TYR A 233 -15.49 -25.10 4.73
N ASP A 234 -14.79 -24.90 3.61
CA ASP A 234 -14.78 -25.82 2.48
C ASP A 234 -13.73 -26.91 2.74
N TYR A 235 -14.18 -28.10 3.12
CA TYR A 235 -13.28 -29.23 3.42
C TYR A 235 -12.59 -29.80 2.19
N GLN A 236 -13.16 -29.64 0.99
CA GLN A 236 -12.57 -30.15 -0.24
C GLN A 236 -11.38 -29.29 -0.65
N ASN A 237 -11.57 -27.97 -0.63
CA ASN A 237 -10.53 -27.00 -1.01
C ASN A 237 -9.66 -26.56 0.17
N GLN A 238 -10.04 -26.93 1.40
CA GLN A 238 -9.40 -26.51 2.65
C GLN A 238 -9.36 -24.98 2.80
N LEU A 239 -10.51 -24.34 2.53
CA LEU A 239 -10.67 -22.89 2.57
C LEU A 239 -11.61 -22.49 3.71
N LEU A 240 -11.15 -21.62 4.60
CA LEU A 240 -11.99 -20.92 5.56
C LEU A 240 -12.44 -19.59 4.97
N LYS A 241 -13.74 -19.43 4.74
CA LYS A 241 -14.37 -18.17 4.34
C LYS A 241 -15.09 -17.55 5.53
N VAL A 242 -14.94 -16.24 5.68
CA VAL A 242 -15.60 -15.50 6.75
C VAL A 242 -16.29 -14.27 6.18
N SER A 243 -17.55 -14.08 6.57
CA SER A 243 -18.35 -12.92 6.21
C SER A 243 -19.06 -12.36 7.44
N ALA A 244 -19.57 -11.14 7.33
CA ALA A 244 -20.35 -10.47 8.36
C ALA A 244 -21.49 -9.68 7.71
N ASP A 245 -22.66 -9.68 8.34
CA ASP A 245 -23.81 -8.89 7.89
C ASP A 245 -23.91 -7.51 8.58
N GLU A 246 -23.01 -7.24 9.54
CA GLU A 246 -22.89 -5.98 10.27
C GLU A 246 -21.42 -5.55 10.35
N LEU A 247 -21.16 -4.33 10.84
CA LEU A 247 -19.80 -3.91 11.17
C LEU A 247 -19.27 -4.75 12.34
N LEU A 248 -18.09 -5.33 12.16
CA LEU A 248 -17.38 -6.01 13.23
C LEU A 248 -16.81 -4.97 14.19
N VAL A 249 -17.13 -5.06 15.48
CA VAL A 249 -16.66 -4.14 16.52
C VAL A 249 -15.49 -4.78 17.26
N ILE A 250 -14.33 -4.13 17.17
CA ILE A 250 -13.09 -4.59 17.80
C ILE A 250 -12.62 -3.53 18.80
N GLU A 251 -12.43 -3.92 20.05
CA GLU A 251 -11.83 -3.06 21.07
C GLU A 251 -10.33 -3.34 21.16
N ASN A 252 -9.51 -2.35 20.80
CA ASN A 252 -8.06 -2.41 20.88
C ASN A 252 -7.58 -1.53 22.06
N LYS A 253 -7.40 -2.16 23.22
CA LYS A 253 -6.95 -1.50 24.44
C LYS A 253 -5.46 -1.15 24.41
N ALA A 254 -4.66 -1.76 23.53
CA ALA A 254 -3.25 -1.40 23.37
C ALA A 254 -3.10 -0.02 22.71
N LEU A 255 -3.86 0.23 21.64
CA LEU A 255 -3.82 1.48 20.89
C LEU A 255 -4.88 2.50 21.34
N GLY A 256 -5.81 2.10 22.21
CA GLY A 256 -6.86 3.00 22.71
C GLY A 256 -7.90 3.33 21.65
N TYR A 257 -8.26 2.35 20.82
CA TYR A 257 -9.26 2.49 19.76
C TYR A 257 -10.37 1.46 19.91
N ARG A 258 -11.60 1.86 19.57
CA ARG A 258 -12.64 0.95 19.11
C ARG A 258 -12.68 1.04 17.59
N ILE A 259 -12.56 -0.10 16.91
CA ILE A 259 -12.55 -0.20 15.46
C ILE A 259 -13.86 -0.84 15.02
N LYS A 260 -14.67 -0.11 14.25
CA LYS A 260 -15.81 -0.68 13.52
C LYS A 260 -15.35 -1.06 12.13
N TYR A 261 -15.44 -2.32 11.74
CA TYR A 261 -14.82 -2.85 10.53
C TYR A 261 -15.85 -3.46 9.59
N LEU A 262 -16.01 -2.88 8.40
CA LEU A 262 -16.80 -3.51 7.34
C LEU A 262 -15.96 -4.58 6.65
N LEU A 263 -16.22 -5.85 6.96
CA LEU A 263 -15.53 -6.99 6.35
C LEU A 263 -16.04 -7.26 4.93
N LYS A 264 -15.26 -6.88 3.91
CA LYS A 264 -15.66 -7.09 2.50
C LYS A 264 -15.28 -8.46 1.99
N TYR A 265 -14.13 -8.97 2.42
CA TYR A 265 -13.64 -10.28 2.02
C TYR A 265 -12.71 -10.82 3.10
N TYR A 266 -12.82 -12.11 3.36
CA TYR A 266 -11.86 -12.88 4.11
C TYR A 266 -11.85 -14.31 3.60
N GLU A 267 -10.66 -14.79 3.27
CA GLU A 267 -10.40 -16.18 2.95
C GLU A 267 -9.04 -16.59 3.51
N ARG A 268 -8.99 -17.79 4.09
CA ARG A 268 -7.74 -18.46 4.43
C ARG A 268 -7.67 -19.79 3.71
N ASP A 269 -6.56 -20.00 3.03
CA ASP A 269 -6.19 -21.27 2.42
C ASP A 269 -5.30 -22.03 3.40
N ASP A 270 -5.77 -23.18 3.89
CA ASP A 270 -5.05 -24.01 4.86
C ASP A 270 -3.92 -24.83 4.19
N GLN A 271 -3.95 -25.01 2.87
CA GLN A 271 -2.88 -25.68 2.12
C GLN A 271 -1.65 -24.78 2.01
N THR A 272 -1.86 -23.50 1.70
CA THR A 272 -0.79 -22.51 1.51
C THR A 272 -0.51 -21.66 2.75
N ASN A 273 -1.41 -21.68 3.74
CA ASN A 273 -1.46 -20.74 4.87
C ASN A 273 -1.61 -19.26 4.49
N VAL A 274 -1.99 -18.98 3.24
CA VAL A 274 -2.25 -17.62 2.77
C VAL A 274 -3.58 -17.15 3.34
N VAL A 275 -3.58 -15.92 3.85
CA VAL A 275 -4.79 -15.23 4.31
C VAL A 275 -4.95 -13.98 3.47
N VAL A 276 -6.09 -13.87 2.79
CA VAL A 276 -6.46 -12.68 2.02
C VAL A 276 -7.70 -12.09 2.67
N PHE A 277 -7.59 -10.84 3.12
CA PHE A 277 -8.75 -10.11 3.62
C PHE A 277 -8.61 -8.63 3.29
N TYR A 278 -9.75 -7.98 3.09
CA TYR A 278 -9.83 -6.53 2.99
C TYR A 278 -11.18 -6.02 3.47
N GLY A 279 -11.23 -4.75 3.81
CA GLY A 279 -12.40 -4.11 4.36
C GLY A 279 -12.11 -2.67 4.74
N TYR A 280 -13.08 -2.08 5.42
CA TYR A 280 -13.10 -0.66 5.70
C TYR A 280 -13.22 -0.43 7.21
N PRO A 281 -12.11 -0.14 7.91
CA PRO A 281 -12.14 0.19 9.34
C PRO A 281 -12.63 1.61 9.56
N TYR A 282 -13.29 1.88 10.67
CA TYR A 282 -13.55 3.21 11.21
C TYR A 282 -13.08 3.23 12.66
N PHE A 283 -12.48 4.33 13.10
CA PHE A 283 -11.83 4.40 14.41
C PHE A 283 -12.58 5.35 15.36
N GLU A 284 -12.82 4.89 16.57
CA GLU A 284 -13.30 5.69 17.70
C GLU A 284 -12.22 5.67 18.79
N GLU A 285 -11.97 6.80 19.44
CA GLU A 285 -11.03 6.84 20.56
C GLU A 285 -11.69 6.32 21.83
N LEU A 286 -10.98 5.45 22.56
CA LEU A 286 -11.42 5.02 23.89
C LEU A 286 -11.22 6.15 24.91
N GLU A 287 -12.14 6.26 25.85
CA GLU A 287 -11.98 7.13 27.00
C GLU A 287 -10.78 6.70 27.84
N ALA A 288 -9.94 7.68 28.20
CA ALA A 288 -8.69 7.42 28.88
C ALA A 288 -8.19 8.64 29.64
N SER A 289 -7.56 8.39 30.80
CA SER A 289 -6.81 9.40 31.55
C SER A 289 -5.62 9.94 30.75
N GLY A 290 -5.09 11.11 31.10
CA GLY A 290 -3.93 11.69 30.42
C GLY A 290 -2.69 10.77 30.40
N ARG A 291 -2.46 10.02 31.49
CA ARG A 291 -1.37 9.02 31.54
C ARG A 291 -1.59 7.89 30.54
N GLN A 292 -2.83 7.41 30.43
CA GLN A 292 -3.18 6.32 29.53
C GLN A 292 -3.13 6.77 28.06
N ARG A 293 -3.61 7.98 27.74
CA ARG A 293 -3.48 8.58 26.40
C ARG A 293 -2.01 8.67 25.94
N ARG A 294 -1.09 9.05 26.83
CA ARG A 294 0.36 9.05 26.53
C ARG A 294 0.91 7.65 26.24
N LYS A 295 0.39 6.60 26.89
CA LYS A 295 0.76 5.22 26.57
C LYS A 295 0.24 4.81 25.19
N TYR A 296 -1.01 5.15 24.87
CA TYR A 296 -1.58 4.93 23.55
C TYR A 296 -0.76 5.61 22.47
N GLN A 297 -0.37 6.87 22.66
CA GLN A 297 0.40 7.60 21.67
C GLN A 297 1.74 6.92 21.35
N LYS A 298 2.48 6.47 22.37
CA LYS A 298 3.72 5.71 22.17
C LYS A 298 3.50 4.40 21.43
N LYS A 299 2.40 3.70 21.72
CA LYS A 299 2.05 2.44 21.04
C LYS A 299 1.61 2.66 19.59
N ARG A 300 0.89 3.74 19.32
CA ARG A 300 0.48 4.17 17.97
C ARG A 300 1.68 4.57 17.12
N GLU A 301 2.66 5.24 17.73
CA GLU A 301 3.92 5.58 17.05
C GLU A 301 4.65 4.32 16.60
N VAL A 302 4.83 3.35 17.50
CA VAL A 302 5.43 2.05 17.16
C VAL A 302 4.64 1.33 16.07
N ALA A 303 3.30 1.33 16.14
CA ALA A 303 2.45 0.71 15.14
C ALA A 303 2.49 1.42 13.77
N TYR A 304 2.76 2.73 13.75
CA TYR A 304 2.85 3.51 12.52
C TYR A 304 4.22 3.42 11.86
N VAL A 305 5.29 3.57 12.63
CA VAL A 305 6.66 3.64 12.12
C VAL A 305 7.03 2.30 11.49
N GLY A 306 7.51 2.34 10.25
CA GLY A 306 7.87 1.14 9.48
C GLY A 306 6.68 0.39 8.87
N SER A 307 5.43 0.77 9.17
CA SER A 307 4.21 0.16 8.62
C SER A 307 4.05 0.38 7.10
N PRO A 308 3.15 -0.36 6.42
CA PRO A 308 2.81 -0.07 5.03
C PRO A 308 2.34 1.38 4.83
N GLN A 309 1.57 1.93 5.77
CA GLN A 309 1.08 3.31 5.69
C GLN A 309 2.24 4.32 5.72
N HIS A 310 3.25 4.10 6.56
CA HIS A 310 4.47 4.93 6.59
C HIS A 310 5.24 4.79 5.27
N PHE A 311 5.42 3.56 4.78
CA PHE A 311 6.11 3.31 3.53
C PHE A 311 5.45 3.99 2.33
N PHE A 312 4.14 3.86 2.14
CA PHE A 312 3.46 4.45 0.99
C PHE A 312 3.44 5.98 1.03
N ARG A 313 3.43 6.60 2.22
CA ARG A 313 3.62 8.05 2.37
C ARG A 313 5.03 8.47 1.98
N ALA A 314 6.05 7.78 2.50
CA ALA A 314 7.44 8.04 2.13
C ALA A 314 7.67 7.85 0.62
N LEU A 315 7.10 6.80 0.05
CA LEU A 315 7.13 6.49 -1.39
C LEU A 315 6.44 7.60 -2.20
N TYR A 316 5.29 8.08 -1.73
CA TYR A 316 4.58 9.18 -2.38
C TYR A 316 5.43 10.44 -2.45
N HIS A 317 6.19 10.75 -1.41
CA HIS A 317 7.03 11.95 -1.34
C HIS A 317 8.46 11.76 -1.86
N ASN A 318 8.81 10.57 -2.38
CA ASN A 318 10.18 10.21 -2.75
C ASN A 318 11.19 10.36 -1.58
N LYS A 319 10.76 9.94 -0.38
CA LYS A 319 11.52 10.04 0.88
C LYS A 319 11.80 8.71 1.55
N THR A 320 11.62 7.60 0.85
CA THR A 320 11.81 6.24 1.41
C THR A 320 13.17 6.08 2.09
N ASN A 321 14.24 6.46 1.42
CA ASN A 321 15.61 6.40 1.96
C ASN A 321 15.84 7.32 3.18
N GLU A 322 15.30 8.54 3.14
CA GLU A 322 15.37 9.52 4.24
C GLU A 322 14.63 9.01 5.48
N GLU A 323 13.46 8.40 5.27
CA GLU A 323 12.61 7.83 6.31
C GLU A 323 13.02 6.41 6.71
N GLY A 324 14.16 5.91 6.21
CA GLY A 324 14.81 4.70 6.69
C GLY A 324 14.43 3.40 5.98
N PHE A 325 13.66 3.47 4.89
CA PHE A 325 13.35 2.34 4.02
C PHE A 325 14.43 2.12 2.97
N ILE A 326 14.87 0.89 2.80
CA ILE A 326 15.70 0.43 1.68
C ILE A 326 14.85 -0.53 0.85
N ILE A 327 14.80 -0.32 -0.46
CA ILE A 327 13.96 -1.13 -1.36
C ILE A 327 14.88 -1.93 -2.27
N ASN A 328 14.71 -3.25 -2.30
CA ASN A 328 15.46 -4.11 -3.20
C ASN A 328 14.50 -4.95 -4.03
N ASP A 329 14.94 -5.39 -5.21
CA ASP A 329 14.21 -6.35 -6.03
C ASP A 329 14.37 -7.78 -5.48
N LEU A 330 13.28 -8.54 -5.50
CA LEU A 330 13.27 -9.98 -5.26
C LEU A 330 12.87 -10.71 -6.56
N ILE A 331 13.85 -11.33 -7.22
CA ILE A 331 13.64 -12.06 -8.48
C ILE A 331 13.42 -13.54 -8.27
N LYS A 332 12.64 -14.16 -9.15
CA LYS A 332 12.62 -15.62 -9.29
C LYS A 332 13.74 -16.05 -10.22
N ALA A 333 14.70 -16.81 -9.72
CA ALA A 333 15.77 -17.43 -10.49
C ALA A 333 15.60 -18.96 -10.52
N PRO A 334 16.08 -19.66 -11.56
CA PRO A 334 16.09 -21.13 -11.57
C PRO A 334 16.81 -21.69 -10.35
N ASN A 335 16.22 -22.70 -9.72
CA ASN A 335 16.84 -23.39 -8.59
C ASN A 335 17.94 -24.34 -9.11
N SER A 336 19.14 -23.81 -9.34
CA SER A 336 20.28 -24.60 -9.84
C SER A 336 20.67 -25.76 -8.90
N MET A 337 20.35 -25.67 -7.60
CA MET A 337 20.52 -26.77 -6.64
C MET A 337 19.54 -27.93 -6.87
N LYS A 338 18.36 -27.67 -7.47
CA LYS A 338 17.39 -28.71 -7.86
C LYS A 338 17.91 -29.58 -9.03
N TYR A 339 18.69 -29.00 -9.93
CA TYR A 339 19.06 -29.61 -11.22
C TYR A 339 20.45 -30.25 -11.28
N SER A 340 21.15 -30.45 -10.17
CA SER A 340 22.45 -31.14 -10.22
C SER A 340 22.33 -32.67 -10.29
N GLU A 341 21.63 -33.20 -11.32
CA GLU A 341 21.79 -34.61 -11.71
C GLU A 341 23.27 -34.97 -11.94
N ALA A 342 24.07 -34.01 -12.39
CA ALA A 342 25.53 -34.13 -12.54
C ALA A 342 26.30 -34.34 -11.22
N MET A 343 25.81 -33.85 -10.08
CA MET A 343 26.43 -34.15 -8.77
C MET A 343 26.05 -35.55 -8.26
N LEU A 344 24.87 -36.06 -8.63
CA LEU A 344 24.43 -37.41 -8.33
C LEU A 344 25.18 -38.46 -9.15
N ASP A 345 25.36 -38.25 -10.46
CA ASP A 345 26.14 -39.16 -11.30
C ASP A 345 27.61 -39.18 -10.88
N ARG A 346 28.16 -38.02 -10.47
CA ARG A 346 29.52 -37.93 -9.93
C ARG A 346 29.66 -38.59 -8.56
N SER A 347 28.70 -38.45 -7.65
CA SER A 347 28.67 -39.15 -6.34
C SER A 347 28.49 -40.67 -6.50
N ASN A 348 27.61 -41.11 -7.41
CA ASN A 348 27.39 -42.53 -7.69
C ASN A 348 28.57 -43.17 -8.44
N LYS A 349 29.24 -42.44 -9.34
CA LYS A 349 30.51 -42.85 -9.97
C LYS A 349 31.68 -42.86 -8.99
N LEU A 350 31.77 -41.89 -8.07
CA LEU A 350 32.78 -41.85 -7.00
C LEU A 350 32.57 -42.94 -5.94
N ARG A 351 31.33 -43.40 -5.74
CA ARG A 351 30.98 -44.58 -4.92
C ARG A 351 31.09 -45.90 -5.69
N GLY A 352 31.77 -45.90 -6.84
CA GLY A 352 32.28 -47.11 -7.47
C GLY A 352 33.32 -47.79 -6.57
N GLY A 353 32.87 -48.58 -5.60
CA GLY A 353 33.71 -49.59 -4.95
C GLY A 353 34.12 -49.38 -3.49
N ILE A 354 33.33 -48.72 -2.64
CA ILE A 354 33.54 -48.86 -1.18
C ILE A 354 32.47 -49.80 -0.61
N ARG A 355 32.83 -51.09 -0.49
CA ARG A 355 32.11 -52.06 0.35
C ARG A 355 32.48 -51.81 1.81
N ILE A 356 31.66 -51.03 2.53
CA ILE A 356 31.67 -51.06 3.99
C ILE A 356 30.73 -52.19 4.42
N LYS A 357 31.27 -53.19 5.14
CA LYS A 357 30.48 -54.29 5.72
C LYS A 357 29.31 -53.71 6.52
N GLY A 358 28.08 -54.10 6.14
CA GLY A 358 26.94 -54.08 7.07
C GLY A 358 25.68 -53.35 6.66
N ASN A 359 25.65 -52.51 5.62
CA ASN A 359 24.40 -51.93 5.11
C ASN A 359 24.51 -51.55 3.63
N THR A 360 23.79 -52.27 2.77
CA THR A 360 23.56 -51.89 1.37
C THR A 360 22.67 -50.65 1.37
N TRP A 361 23.19 -49.48 0.97
CA TRP A 361 22.35 -48.35 0.57
C TRP A 361 21.55 -48.77 -0.66
N THR A 362 20.26 -49.05 -0.48
CA THR A 362 19.38 -49.56 -1.55
C THR A 362 18.63 -48.42 -2.25
N LYS A 363 18.17 -48.67 -3.48
CA LYS A 363 17.35 -47.79 -4.36
C LYS A 363 16.20 -47.01 -3.69
N LYS A 364 15.79 -47.36 -2.47
CA LYS A 364 14.79 -46.64 -1.66
C LYS A 364 15.17 -45.18 -1.44
N ASP A 365 16.47 -44.88 -1.30
CA ASP A 365 16.95 -43.50 -1.11
C ASP A 365 16.78 -42.63 -2.36
N SER A 366 16.85 -43.20 -3.57
CA SER A 366 16.66 -42.43 -4.81
C SER A 366 15.20 -42.07 -5.07
N LEU A 367 14.23 -42.92 -4.70
CA LEU A 367 12.80 -42.63 -4.81
C LEU A 367 12.34 -41.62 -3.75
N MET A 368 12.79 -41.79 -2.51
CA MET A 368 12.50 -40.84 -1.43
C MET A 368 13.14 -39.47 -1.70
N TYR A 369 14.36 -39.45 -2.24
CA TYR A 369 15.00 -38.22 -2.72
C TYR A 369 14.25 -37.60 -3.89
N LYS A 370 13.81 -38.37 -4.91
CA LYS A 370 12.97 -37.83 -5.99
C LYS A 370 11.66 -37.25 -5.46
N ALA A 371 11.02 -37.91 -4.49
CA ALA A 371 9.83 -37.39 -3.83
C ALA A 371 10.10 -36.10 -3.04
N LEU A 372 11.26 -35.98 -2.38
CA LEU A 372 11.72 -34.75 -1.72
C LEU A 372 12.00 -33.64 -2.74
N MET A 373 12.72 -33.93 -3.83
CA MET A 373 13.06 -32.96 -4.88
C MET A 373 11.84 -32.50 -5.67
N ASN A 374 10.82 -33.36 -5.85
CA ASN A 374 9.54 -32.95 -6.43
C ASN A 374 8.79 -31.94 -5.53
N LYS A 375 9.07 -31.92 -4.22
CA LYS A 375 8.54 -30.90 -3.28
C LYS A 375 9.39 -29.63 -3.23
N VAL A 376 10.60 -29.63 -3.79
CA VAL A 376 11.48 -28.45 -3.87
C VAL A 376 11.07 -27.62 -5.10
N SER A 377 10.89 -26.32 -4.95
CA SER A 377 10.52 -25.42 -6.07
C SER A 377 11.57 -25.42 -7.19
N ASP A 378 11.12 -25.37 -8.44
CA ASP A 378 11.96 -25.17 -9.64
C ASP A 378 12.63 -23.79 -9.67
N THR A 379 12.15 -22.85 -8.85
CA THR A 379 12.67 -21.50 -8.74
C THR A 379 13.00 -21.16 -7.29
N LEU A 380 14.02 -20.32 -7.10
CA LEU A 380 14.36 -19.69 -5.83
C LEU A 380 14.11 -18.18 -5.95
N GLU A 381 13.64 -17.59 -4.86
CA GLU A 381 13.65 -16.14 -4.73
C GLU A 381 15.06 -15.66 -4.36
N VAL A 382 15.58 -14.71 -5.14
CA VAL A 382 16.93 -14.17 -5.01
C VAL A 382 16.83 -12.68 -4.77
N LEU A 383 17.40 -12.24 -3.65
CA LEU A 383 17.52 -10.83 -3.29
C LEU A 383 18.58 -10.17 -4.17
N VAL A 384 18.17 -9.23 -5.00
CA VAL A 384 19.07 -8.36 -5.76
C VAL A 384 19.44 -7.19 -4.87
N ARG A 385 20.66 -7.19 -4.32
CA ARG A 385 21.16 -6.16 -3.39
C ARG A 385 21.56 -4.88 -4.13
N ARG A 386 20.59 -4.25 -4.77
CA ARG A 386 20.70 -2.95 -5.40
C ARG A 386 19.48 -2.16 -4.98
N ASP A 387 19.73 -1.01 -4.37
CA ASP A 387 18.66 -0.12 -3.96
C ASP A 387 17.87 0.34 -5.20
N VAL A 388 16.56 0.14 -5.13
CA VAL A 388 15.60 0.54 -6.16
C VAL A 388 15.12 1.93 -5.79
N ASN A 389 15.33 2.89 -6.68
CA ASN A 389 14.87 4.25 -6.45
C ASN A 389 13.33 4.29 -6.51
N ALA A 390 12.72 5.02 -5.58
CA ALA A 390 11.27 5.25 -5.57
C ALA A 390 10.77 5.85 -6.90
N ASP A 391 11.55 6.72 -7.54
CA ASP A 391 11.20 7.31 -8.85
C ASP A 391 11.13 6.26 -9.97
N ASP A 392 11.85 5.14 -9.86
CA ASP A 392 11.78 4.04 -10.84
C ASP A 392 10.49 3.21 -10.67
N LEU A 393 9.93 3.19 -9.46
CA LEU A 393 8.74 2.43 -9.10
C LEU A 393 7.45 3.19 -9.34
N VAL A 394 7.49 4.52 -9.20
CA VAL A 394 6.31 5.37 -9.11
C VAL A 394 6.12 6.19 -10.37
N LYS A 395 4.95 6.02 -11.00
CA LYS A 395 4.51 6.86 -12.12
C LYS A 395 3.49 7.87 -11.61
N SER A 396 3.73 9.15 -11.88
CA SER A 396 2.74 10.20 -11.59
C SER A 396 1.51 10.05 -12.49
N SER A 397 0.32 10.27 -11.92
CA SER A 397 -0.93 10.40 -12.67
C SER A 397 -1.40 11.86 -12.63
N SER A 398 -2.38 12.24 -13.47
CA SER A 398 -3.02 13.55 -13.40
C SER A 398 -3.87 13.65 -12.12
N GLY A 399 -3.35 14.28 -11.07
CA GLY A 399 -4.06 14.52 -9.81
C GLY A 399 -3.33 13.97 -8.57
N PRO A 400 -4.02 13.79 -7.43
CA PRO A 400 -3.40 13.36 -6.17
C PRO A 400 -3.01 11.87 -6.14
N LEU A 401 -3.26 11.13 -7.23
CA LEU A 401 -3.00 9.70 -7.35
C LEU A 401 -1.61 9.44 -7.96
N LYS A 402 -0.86 8.51 -7.38
CA LYS A 402 0.34 7.92 -7.97
C LYS A 402 0.11 6.45 -8.28
N LEU A 403 0.82 5.93 -9.28
CA LEU A 403 0.72 4.55 -9.74
C LEU A 403 2.03 3.80 -9.44
N LEU A 404 1.90 2.60 -8.86
CA LEU A 404 2.99 1.67 -8.62
C LEU A 404 2.78 0.44 -9.51
N ASP A 405 3.79 0.03 -10.28
CA ASP A 405 3.71 -1.15 -11.14
C ASP A 405 4.95 -2.04 -10.95
N LEU A 406 4.77 -3.10 -10.16
CA LEU A 406 5.82 -4.02 -9.75
C LEU A 406 5.99 -5.14 -10.77
N LYS A 407 7.12 -5.12 -11.49
CA LYS A 407 7.54 -6.25 -12.33
C LYS A 407 8.02 -7.45 -11.51
N GLN A 408 8.49 -7.18 -10.29
CA GLN A 408 9.15 -8.11 -9.38
C GLN A 408 8.64 -7.81 -7.97
N ALA A 409 8.72 -8.79 -7.06
CA ALA A 409 8.40 -8.53 -5.67
C ALA A 409 9.45 -7.60 -5.06
N LEU A 410 9.03 -6.76 -4.11
CA LEU A 410 9.93 -5.88 -3.38
C LEU A 410 10.38 -6.55 -2.08
N TYR A 411 11.66 -6.44 -1.77
CA TYR A 411 12.25 -6.72 -0.47
C TYR A 411 12.52 -5.40 0.23
N ILE A 412 11.67 -5.07 1.21
CA ILE A 412 11.71 -3.78 1.90
C ILE A 412 12.34 -3.99 3.28
N THR A 413 13.43 -3.26 3.54
CA THR A 413 14.05 -3.20 4.86
C THR A 413 13.76 -1.86 5.50
N PHE A 414 13.26 -1.85 6.74
CA PHE A 414 13.08 -0.64 7.52
C PHE A 414 14.12 -0.56 8.64
N LYS A 415 15.06 0.37 8.54
CA LYS A 415 16.20 0.50 9.46
C LYS A 415 15.85 1.08 10.84
N GLY A 416 14.67 1.69 10.98
CA GLY A 416 14.28 2.35 12.22
C GLY A 416 13.95 1.38 13.36
N GLU A 417 13.68 0.11 13.06
CA GLU A 417 13.31 -0.89 14.06
C GLU A 417 13.92 -2.26 13.78
N LYS A 418 14.22 -3.00 14.85
CA LYS A 418 14.66 -4.39 14.80
C LYS A 418 13.48 -5.34 14.93
N GLU A 419 13.60 -6.51 14.33
CA GLU A 419 12.62 -7.57 14.52
C GLU A 419 12.53 -8.00 15.99
N ILE A 420 11.30 -8.06 16.51
CA ILE A 420 11.02 -8.36 17.90
C ILE A 420 10.82 -9.85 18.15
N GLY A 421 11.03 -10.29 19.40
CA GLY A 421 10.87 -11.69 19.81
C GLY A 421 9.55 -12.34 19.36
N PRO A 422 8.38 -11.73 19.58
CA PRO A 422 7.09 -12.26 19.12
C PRO A 422 7.05 -12.52 17.60
N TYR A 423 7.60 -11.61 16.79
CA TYR A 423 7.71 -11.81 15.35
C TYR A 423 8.59 -13.01 15.02
N LEU A 424 9.74 -13.16 15.70
CA LEU A 424 10.68 -14.28 15.49
C LEU A 424 10.13 -15.67 15.87
N HIS A 425 8.98 -15.75 16.54
CA HIS A 425 8.28 -16.99 16.88
C HIS A 425 6.89 -17.13 16.22
N SER A 426 6.50 -16.18 15.37
CA SER A 426 5.16 -16.09 14.79
C SER A 426 4.92 -17.03 13.59
N GLY A 427 5.98 -17.39 12.87
CA GLY A 427 5.94 -18.11 11.60
C GLY A 427 6.00 -17.19 10.36
N TYR A 428 6.00 -15.86 10.56
CA TYR A 428 6.08 -14.86 9.49
C TYR A 428 7.53 -14.44 9.16
N GLN A 429 8.54 -15.16 9.66
CA GLN A 429 9.93 -14.76 9.49
C GLN A 429 10.38 -14.94 8.04
N ILE A 430 10.97 -13.90 7.46
CA ILE A 430 11.60 -14.00 6.14
C ILE A 430 12.98 -14.62 6.31
N LYS A 431 13.25 -15.69 5.56
CA LYS A 431 14.60 -16.26 5.47
C LYS A 431 15.52 -15.24 4.81
N ARG A 432 16.53 -14.79 5.54
CA ARG A 432 17.53 -13.84 5.02
C ARG A 432 18.96 -14.35 5.21
N PRO A 433 19.90 -13.90 4.35
CA PRO A 433 21.33 -14.12 4.56
C PRO A 433 21.79 -13.63 5.94
N ARG A 434 22.72 -14.36 6.57
CA ARG A 434 23.19 -14.08 7.94
C ARG A 434 23.95 -12.77 8.08
N ASP A 435 24.43 -12.22 6.98
CA ASP A 435 25.17 -10.96 6.90
C ASP A 435 24.25 -9.72 6.85
N LEU A 436 22.94 -9.89 6.71
CA LEU A 436 21.99 -8.77 6.77
C LEU A 436 21.64 -8.43 8.23
N SER A 437 21.60 -7.11 8.51
CA SER A 437 21.21 -6.56 9.81
C SER A 437 19.81 -7.02 10.23
N PRO A 438 19.54 -7.23 11.54
CA PRO A 438 18.25 -7.74 12.04
C PRO A 438 17.12 -6.69 12.05
N PHE A 439 17.15 -5.77 11.09
CA PHE A 439 16.10 -4.77 10.90
C PHE A 439 14.81 -5.42 10.40
N GLN A 440 13.69 -4.72 10.55
CA GLN A 440 12.41 -5.19 10.02
C GLN A 440 12.49 -5.39 8.50
N VAL A 441 11.94 -6.52 8.05
CA VAL A 441 11.84 -6.86 6.64
C VAL A 441 10.40 -7.23 6.31
N SER A 442 9.93 -6.72 5.18
CA SER A 442 8.64 -7.08 4.57
C SER A 442 8.82 -7.34 3.09
N LEU A 443 8.08 -8.32 2.55
CA LEU A 443 7.99 -8.55 1.12
C LEU A 443 6.66 -8.04 0.58
N VAL A 444 6.68 -7.47 -0.62
CA VAL A 444 5.50 -6.94 -1.29
C VAL A 444 5.36 -7.57 -2.66
N TYR A 445 4.25 -8.27 -2.88
CA TYR A 445 3.91 -8.89 -4.15
C TYR A 445 2.70 -8.19 -4.75
N GLN A 446 2.79 -7.81 -6.03
CA GLN A 446 1.65 -7.34 -6.81
C GLN A 446 0.87 -8.55 -7.33
N LEU A 447 -0.39 -8.63 -6.94
CA LEU A 447 -1.31 -9.67 -7.40
C LEU A 447 -2.02 -9.25 -8.69
N ARG A 448 -2.39 -7.98 -8.81
CA ARG A 448 -3.19 -7.45 -9.94
C ARG A 448 -2.88 -5.98 -10.22
N GLY A 449 -2.86 -5.62 -11.51
CA GLY A 449 -2.85 -4.26 -12.06
C GLY A 449 -1.66 -3.37 -11.63
N PRO A 450 -1.47 -2.19 -12.25
CA PRO A 450 -0.77 -1.11 -11.57
C PRO A 450 -1.63 -0.63 -10.38
N ILE A 451 -0.99 -0.41 -9.23
CA ILE A 451 -1.64 -0.06 -7.97
C ILE A 451 -1.69 1.45 -7.82
N GLY A 452 -2.89 2.00 -7.69
CA GLY A 452 -3.09 3.40 -7.33
C GLY A 452 -2.90 3.64 -5.83
N PHE A 453 -2.19 4.70 -5.45
CA PHE A 453 -2.05 5.12 -4.07
C PHE A 453 -2.01 6.65 -3.90
N TYR A 454 -2.39 7.13 -2.73
CA TYR A 454 -2.59 8.55 -2.42
C TYR A 454 -1.54 9.08 -1.43
N GLU A 455 -1.47 10.40 -1.30
CA GLU A 455 -0.52 11.09 -0.41
C GLU A 455 -0.60 10.62 1.05
N ASN A 456 -1.80 10.27 1.53
CA ASN A 456 -2.00 9.76 2.89
C ASN A 456 -1.50 8.31 3.09
N GLY A 457 -0.96 7.65 2.06
CA GLY A 457 -0.53 6.25 2.08
C GLY A 457 -1.64 5.23 1.80
N GLY A 458 -2.87 5.69 1.56
CA GLY A 458 -4.00 4.82 1.21
C GLY A 458 -3.87 4.24 -0.19
N LEU A 459 -4.30 2.99 -0.35
CA LEU A 459 -4.34 2.29 -1.63
C LEU A 459 -5.74 2.38 -2.25
N TYR A 460 -5.82 2.49 -3.57
CA TYR A 460 -7.08 2.45 -4.30
C TYR A 460 -7.73 1.06 -4.22
N ASP A 461 -6.94 -0.01 -4.45
CA ASP A 461 -7.35 -1.39 -4.24
C ASP A 461 -6.35 -2.09 -3.31
N PRO A 462 -6.61 -2.15 -1.99
CA PRO A 462 -5.76 -2.85 -1.05
C PRO A 462 -5.60 -4.35 -1.35
N GLY A 463 -6.57 -4.97 -2.04
CA GLY A 463 -6.54 -6.39 -2.42
C GLY A 463 -5.64 -6.69 -3.63
N SER A 464 -4.93 -5.70 -4.16
CA SER A 464 -3.96 -5.87 -5.24
C SER A 464 -2.53 -6.16 -4.73
N LEU A 465 -2.30 -6.08 -3.42
CA LEU A 465 -1.00 -6.39 -2.79
C LEU A 465 -1.10 -7.55 -1.79
N LEU A 466 -0.07 -8.39 -1.79
CA LEU A 466 0.19 -9.38 -0.75
C LEU A 466 1.44 -8.98 0.04
N TYR A 467 1.33 -9.03 1.36
CA TYR A 467 2.41 -8.73 2.28
C TYR A 467 2.90 -9.98 3.01
N GLU A 468 4.22 -10.16 3.04
CA GLU A 468 4.90 -11.12 3.92
C GLU A 468 5.87 -10.40 4.87
N GLY A 469 6.40 -11.13 5.84
CA GLY A 469 7.30 -10.56 6.84
C GLY A 469 6.56 -9.79 7.91
N VAL A 470 7.14 -8.69 8.37
CA VAL A 470 6.59 -7.87 9.45
C VAL A 470 5.20 -7.34 9.09
N TRP A 471 4.99 -6.88 7.85
CA TRP A 471 3.66 -6.43 7.39
C TRP A 471 2.64 -7.56 7.19
N GLY A 472 3.12 -8.81 7.08
CA GLY A 472 2.26 -9.99 7.15
C GLY A 472 1.84 -10.34 8.58
N PHE A 473 2.69 -10.01 9.56
CA PHE A 473 2.51 -10.28 10.99
C PHE A 473 1.64 -9.23 11.70
N GLU A 474 1.87 -7.96 11.38
CA GLU A 474 1.07 -6.82 11.84
C GLU A 474 -0.24 -6.76 11.05
N LYS A 475 -1.36 -6.81 11.77
CA LYS A 475 -2.71 -6.87 11.18
C LYS A 475 -3.61 -5.82 11.84
N VAL A 476 -4.89 -6.12 12.07
CA VAL A 476 -5.86 -5.16 12.61
C VAL A 476 -5.45 -4.60 13.97
N ALA A 477 -4.73 -5.37 14.79
CA ALA A 477 -4.23 -4.92 16.09
C ALA A 477 -3.23 -3.76 16.02
N ASP A 478 -2.57 -3.57 14.87
CA ASP A 478 -1.51 -2.58 14.66
C ASP A 478 -1.97 -1.44 13.73
N MET A 479 -3.25 -1.39 13.38
CA MET A 479 -3.77 -0.32 12.53
C MET A 479 -3.90 1.00 13.29
N VAL A 480 -3.47 2.07 12.63
CA VAL A 480 -3.75 3.44 13.03
C VAL A 480 -4.58 4.15 11.94
N PRO A 481 -5.30 5.23 12.28
CA PRO A 481 -6.01 6.03 11.29
C PRO A 481 -5.10 6.60 10.18
N MET A 482 -5.65 6.80 8.99
CA MET A 482 -5.00 7.44 7.84
C MET A 482 -4.72 8.93 8.04
N ASP A 483 -5.29 9.56 9.07
CA ASP A 483 -4.93 10.91 9.53
C ASP A 483 -3.96 10.90 10.73
N TYR A 484 -3.47 9.74 11.15
CA TYR A 484 -2.42 9.65 12.15
C TYR A 484 -1.15 10.36 11.65
N THR A 485 -0.54 11.16 12.53
CA THR A 485 0.71 11.87 12.30
C THR A 485 1.57 11.72 13.55
N LEU A 486 2.88 11.68 13.36
CA LEU A 486 3.83 11.71 14.46
C LEU A 486 3.73 13.08 15.17
N GLU A 487 3.58 13.06 16.49
CA GLU A 487 3.68 14.28 17.29
C GLU A 487 5.12 14.79 17.20
N LYS A 488 5.31 16.05 16.82
CA LYS A 488 6.62 16.70 16.69
C LYS A 488 7.18 17.13 18.03
#